data_AF-A0A536TBH5-F1
#
_entry.id   AF-A0A536TBH5-F1
#
_cell.length_a   1.000
_cell.length_b   1.000
_cell.length_c   1.000
_cell.angle_alpha   90.00
_cell.angle_beta   90.00
_cell.angle_gamma   90.00
#
_symmetry.space_group_name_H-M   'P 1'
#
loop_
_entity.id
_entity.type
_entity.pdbx_description
1 polymer ?
#
loop_
_entity_poly.entity_id
_entity_poly.type
_entity_poly.pdbx_seq_one_letter_code
_entity_poly.pdbx_strand_id
1 'polypeptide(L)'
;MNYDLEAARLKKDWAENPRWKGIRRAYNAEDVVRLRGSFHIEHTLARRGAEKLWQLATEEPFVNALGAMTGNQAMQQVKAGLKAIYLSGWQVAADANLAGEMYPDQSLYPVNSVPAVV
;
A
#
# COMPACT_ATOMS: atom_id res chain seq x y z
N MET A 1 2.08 10.84 -26.41
CA MET A 1 1.60 11.06 -25.03
C MET A 1 1.70 12.55 -24.77
N ASN A 2 0.60 13.20 -24.37
CA ASN A 2 0.60 14.64 -24.12
C ASN A 2 0.82 14.87 -22.63
N TYR A 3 2.08 15.15 -22.25
CA TYR A 3 2.51 15.36 -20.86
C TYR A 3 1.66 16.40 -20.13
N ASP A 4 1.35 17.52 -20.80
CA ASP A 4 0.57 18.61 -20.22
C ASP A 4 -0.87 18.17 -19.91
N LEU A 5 -1.45 17.36 -20.81
CA LEU A 5 -2.80 16.83 -20.61
C LEU A 5 -2.85 15.82 -19.46
N GLU A 6 -1.84 14.98 -19.28
CA GLU A 6 -1.76 14.04 -18.16
C GLU A 6 -1.54 14.76 -16.82
N ALA A 7 -0.67 15.77 -16.80
CA ALA A 7 -0.46 16.61 -15.63
C ALA A 7 -1.74 17.36 -15.25
N ALA A 8 -2.46 17.93 -16.22
CA ALA A 8 -3.74 18.58 -16.00
C ALA A 8 -4.81 17.61 -15.45
N ARG A 9 -4.88 16.39 -15.98
CA ARG A 9 -5.79 15.35 -15.46
C ARG A 9 -5.46 14.97 -14.01
N LEU A 10 -4.18 14.82 -13.68
CA LEU A 10 -3.75 14.49 -12.32
C LEU A 10 -4.02 15.63 -11.35
N LYS A 11 -3.80 16.89 -11.75
CA LYS A 11 -4.17 18.07 -10.95
C LYS A 11 -5.67 18.12 -10.68
N LYS A 12 -6.50 17.85 -11.71
CA LYS A 12 -7.95 17.80 -11.57
C LYS A 12 -8.38 16.72 -10.59
N ASP A 13 -7.85 15.51 -10.71
CA ASP A 13 -8.12 14.42 -9.75
C ASP A 13 -7.74 14.82 -8.32
N TRP A 14 -6.54 15.39 -8.11
CA TRP A 14 -6.12 15.84 -6.78
C TRP A 14 -7.00 16.93 -6.17
N ALA A 15 -7.59 17.80 -7.00
CA ALA A 15 -8.45 18.89 -6.55
C ALA A 15 -9.88 18.44 -6.25
N GLU A 16 -10.43 17.53 -7.06
CA GLU A 16 -11.86 17.18 -7.04
C GLU A 16 -12.16 15.88 -6.28
N ASN A 17 -11.21 14.95 -6.23
CA ASN A 17 -11.43 13.64 -5.63
C ASN A 17 -11.40 13.73 -4.09
N PRO A 18 -12.50 13.35 -3.38
CA PRO A 18 -12.56 13.38 -1.92
C PRO A 18 -11.44 12.59 -1.23
N ARG A 19 -10.89 11.57 -1.91
CA ARG A 19 -9.75 10.76 -1.44
C ARG A 19 -8.53 11.61 -1.05
N TRP A 20 -8.38 12.78 -1.66
CA TRP A 20 -7.23 13.67 -1.48
C TRP A 20 -7.54 14.90 -0.63
N LYS A 21 -8.76 15.02 -0.08
CA LYS A 21 -9.16 16.16 0.76
C LYS A 21 -8.21 16.29 1.96
N GLY A 22 -7.55 17.43 2.10
CA GLY A 22 -6.61 17.72 3.19
C GLY A 22 -5.19 17.17 2.98
N ILE A 23 -4.92 16.45 1.89
CA ILE A 23 -3.58 15.92 1.60
C ILE A 23 -2.71 16.98 0.93
N ARG A 24 -1.57 17.29 1.54
CA ARG A 24 -0.56 18.20 0.98
C ARG A 24 0.55 17.41 0.31
N ARG A 25 1.03 17.88 -0.85
CA ARG A 25 2.16 17.32 -1.59
C ARG A 25 3.22 18.40 -1.76
N ALA A 26 4.47 18.09 -1.45
CA ALA A 26 5.61 19.00 -1.61
C ALA A 26 6.23 18.92 -3.03
N TYR A 27 5.45 18.45 -4.00
CA TYR A 27 5.84 18.23 -5.40
C TYR A 27 4.61 18.46 -6.30
N ASN A 28 4.87 18.70 -7.59
CA ASN A 28 3.82 19.01 -8.54
C ASN A 28 3.32 17.77 -9.31
N ALA A 29 2.18 17.89 -9.98
CA ALA A 29 1.67 16.82 -10.85
C ALA A 29 2.62 16.54 -12.02
N GLU A 30 3.26 17.59 -12.53
CA GLU A 30 4.28 17.54 -13.57
C GLU A 30 5.47 16.66 -13.16
N ASP A 31 5.92 16.75 -11.90
CA ASP A 31 7.01 15.92 -11.39
C ASP A 31 6.62 14.43 -11.40
N VAL A 32 5.37 14.12 -11.06
CA VAL A 32 4.86 12.75 -11.08
C VAL A 32 4.82 12.20 -12.50
N VAL A 33 4.26 12.96 -13.46
CA VAL A 33 4.17 12.51 -14.86
C VAL A 33 5.56 12.36 -15.48
N ARG A 34 6.48 13.29 -15.19
CA ARG A 34 7.89 13.24 -15.64
C ARG A 34 8.61 11.96 -15.21
N LEU A 35 8.30 11.43 -14.03
CA LEU A 35 8.95 10.23 -13.47
C LEU A 35 8.22 8.91 -13.79
N ARG A 36 7.03 8.94 -14.39
CA ARG A 36 6.18 7.75 -14.57
C ARG A 36 6.56 6.89 -15.79
N GLY A 37 7.35 7.44 -16.72
CA GLY A 37 7.70 6.79 -17.97
C GLY A 37 6.54 6.76 -18.97
N SER A 38 6.79 6.24 -20.17
CA SER A 38 5.80 6.19 -21.25
C SER A 38 4.88 4.97 -21.21
N PHE A 39 5.24 3.96 -20.42
CA PHE A 39 4.49 2.70 -20.30
C PHE A 39 4.02 2.50 -18.87
N HIS A 40 2.72 2.31 -18.70
CA HIS A 40 2.08 2.20 -17.41
C HIS A 40 1.81 0.73 -17.08
N ILE A 41 2.46 0.23 -16.03
CA ILE A 41 2.19 -1.11 -15.49
C ILE A 41 0.99 -1.00 -14.54
N GLU A 42 -0.04 -1.80 -14.79
CA GLU A 42 -1.23 -1.84 -13.94
C GLU A 42 -0.99 -2.68 -12.68
N HIS A 43 -1.20 -2.09 -11.52
CA HIS A 43 -1.07 -2.75 -10.22
C HIS A 43 -2.45 -3.07 -9.62
N THR A 44 -3.17 -4.01 -10.24
CA THR A 44 -4.59 -4.30 -9.98
C THR A 44 -4.92 -4.52 -8.49
N LEU A 45 -4.13 -5.34 -7.78
CA LEU A 45 -4.37 -5.64 -6.36
C LEU A 45 -4.12 -4.42 -5.47
N ALA A 46 -3.07 -3.63 -5.76
CA ALA A 46 -2.78 -2.41 -5.03
C ALA A 46 -3.90 -1.37 -5.18
N ARG A 47 -4.40 -1.17 -6.41
CA ARG A 47 -5.52 -0.26 -6.67
C ARG A 47 -6.80 -0.71 -5.95
N ARG A 48 -7.24 -1.95 -6.19
CA ARG A 48 -8.47 -2.48 -5.59
C ARG A 48 -8.40 -2.54 -4.07
N GLY A 49 -7.24 -2.92 -3.52
CA GLY A 49 -7.00 -2.95 -2.08
C GLY A 49 -7.05 -1.56 -1.44
N ALA A 50 -6.40 -0.57 -2.05
CA ALA A 50 -6.42 0.81 -1.56
C ALA A 50 -7.82 1.45 -1.64
N GLU A 51 -8.57 1.21 -2.71
CA GLU A 51 -9.97 1.66 -2.85
C GLU A 51 -10.86 1.03 -1.78
N LYS A 52 -10.78 -0.30 -1.62
CA LYS A 52 -11.55 -1.04 -0.60
C LYS A 52 -11.19 -0.61 0.82
N LEU A 53 -9.90 -0.47 1.13
CA LEU A 53 -9.45 -0.07 2.46
C LEU A 53 -9.89 1.37 2.78
N TRP A 54 -9.80 2.29 1.81
CA TRP A 54 -10.30 3.64 1.98
C TRP A 54 -11.79 3.64 2.31
N GLN A 55 -12.59 2.89 1.54
CA GLN A 55 -14.02 2.75 1.78
C GLN A 55 -14.32 2.23 3.19
N LEU A 56 -13.68 1.12 3.59
CA LEU A 56 -13.84 0.54 4.93
C LEU A 56 -13.47 1.55 6.03
N ALA A 57 -12.36 2.27 5.87
CA ALA A 57 -11.89 3.24 6.85
C ALA A 57 -12.80 4.47 6.99
N THR A 58 -13.60 4.77 5.96
CA THR A 58 -14.53 5.91 5.98
C THR A 58 -15.97 5.54 6.34
N GLU A 59 -16.39 4.30 6.10
CA GLU A 59 -17.79 3.87 6.26
C GLU A 59 -18.02 3.02 7.52
N GLU A 60 -17.01 2.28 7.98
CA GLU A 60 -17.13 1.43 9.17
C GLU A 60 -16.78 2.21 10.45
N PRO A 61 -17.37 1.86 11.62
CA PRO A 61 -17.00 2.48 12.89
C PRO A 61 -15.51 2.33 13.22
N PHE A 62 -14.93 1.18 12.87
CA PHE A 62 -13.50 0.90 12.90
C PHE A 62 -13.17 -0.33 12.05
N VAL A 63 -11.89 -0.51 11.72
CA VAL A 63 -11.37 -1.72 11.07
C VAL A 63 -10.22 -2.25 11.92
N ASN A 64 -10.39 -3.41 12.53
CA ASN A 64 -9.33 -4.12 13.24
C ASN A 64 -8.60 -5.11 12.32
N ALA A 65 -7.35 -5.40 12.65
CA ALA A 65 -6.50 -6.35 11.92
C ALA A 65 -5.59 -7.10 12.89
N LEU A 66 -5.06 -8.24 12.43
CA LEU A 66 -4.05 -9.02 13.14
C LEU A 66 -2.78 -9.13 12.26
N GLY A 67 -1.62 -9.24 12.91
CA GLY A 67 -0.35 -9.49 12.25
C GLY A 67 -0.33 -10.83 11.53
N ALA A 68 0.02 -10.84 10.24
CA ALA A 68 0.27 -12.04 9.45
C ALA A 68 1.70 -12.01 8.88
N MET A 69 2.42 -13.12 9.04
CA MET A 69 3.76 -13.36 8.48
C MET A 69 3.78 -14.53 7.48
N THR A 70 2.63 -15.16 7.25
CA THR A 70 2.44 -16.16 6.18
C THR A 70 1.09 -16.00 5.49
N GLY A 71 1.00 -16.46 4.24
CA GLY A 71 -0.26 -16.44 3.49
C GLY A 71 -1.39 -17.26 4.15
N ASN A 72 -1.05 -18.35 4.83
CA ASN A 72 -2.04 -19.16 5.55
C ASN A 72 -2.66 -18.42 6.74
N GLN A 73 -1.87 -17.66 7.49
CA GLN A 73 -2.40 -16.81 8.57
C GLN A 73 -3.37 -15.77 8.02
N ALA A 74 -2.97 -15.06 6.96
CA ALA A 74 -3.82 -14.08 6.27
C ALA A 74 -5.13 -14.71 5.76
N MET A 75 -5.07 -15.88 5.13
CA MET A 75 -6.25 -16.61 4.67
C MET A 75 -7.21 -16.96 5.82
N GLN A 76 -6.68 -17.44 6.95
CA GLN A 76 -7.52 -17.81 8.10
C GLN A 76 -8.12 -16.57 8.78
N GLN A 77 -7.40 -15.45 8.85
CA GLN A 77 -7.93 -14.18 9.34
C GLN A 77 -9.14 -13.71 8.52
N VAL A 78 -9.08 -13.81 7.18
CA VAL A 78 -10.21 -13.50 6.31
C VAL A 78 -11.37 -14.49 6.51
N LYS A 79 -11.09 -15.80 6.61
CA LYS A 79 -12.12 -16.82 6.91
C LYS A 79 -12.79 -16.59 8.26
N ALA A 80 -12.06 -16.09 9.25
CA ALA A 80 -12.58 -15.72 10.57
C ALA A 80 -13.40 -14.41 10.56
N GLY A 81 -13.48 -13.71 9.41
CA GLY A 81 -14.31 -12.52 9.23
C GLY A 81 -13.58 -11.18 9.37
N LEU A 82 -12.24 -11.18 9.52
CA LEU A 82 -11.49 -9.92 9.52
C LEU A 82 -11.50 -9.27 8.14
N LYS A 83 -11.61 -7.93 8.12
CA LYS A 83 -11.76 -7.14 6.89
C LYS A 83 -10.42 -6.62 6.34
N ALA A 84 -9.35 -6.67 7.13
CA ALA A 84 -8.00 -6.23 6.77
C ALA A 84 -6.91 -7.11 7.40
N ILE A 85 -5.73 -7.10 6.78
CA ILE A 85 -4.53 -7.82 7.24
C ILE A 85 -3.48 -6.79 7.61
N TYR A 86 -2.81 -6.98 8.75
CA TYR A 86 -1.65 -6.19 9.14
C TYR A 86 -0.38 -7.00 8.90
N LEU A 87 0.63 -6.41 8.27
CA LEU A 87 1.92 -7.06 8.03
C LEU A 87 2.97 -6.35 8.88
N SER A 88 3.43 -7.04 9.93
CA SER A 88 4.34 -6.49 10.92
C SER A 88 5.80 -6.61 10.46
N GLY A 89 6.50 -5.48 10.39
CA GLY A 89 7.96 -5.48 10.16
C GLY A 89 8.73 -6.23 11.24
N TRP A 90 8.24 -6.21 12.49
CA TRP A 90 8.81 -6.97 13.61
C TRP A 90 8.67 -8.49 13.39
N GLN A 91 7.49 -8.97 12.96
CA GLN A 91 7.29 -10.40 12.67
C GLN A 91 8.15 -10.86 11.48
N VAL A 92 8.32 -10.01 10.47
CA VAL A 92 9.24 -10.27 9.35
C VAL A 92 10.68 -10.36 9.83
N ALA A 93 11.13 -9.43 10.66
CA ALA A 93 12.47 -9.48 11.27
C ALA A 93 12.68 -10.77 12.06
N ALA A 94 11.69 -11.18 12.84
CA ALA A 94 11.80 -12.34 13.71
C ALA A 94 11.84 -13.67 12.94
N ASP A 95 10.99 -13.86 11.91
CA ASP A 95 10.72 -15.22 11.39
C ASP A 95 10.29 -15.31 9.91
N ALA A 96 10.31 -14.21 9.13
CA ALA A 96 9.82 -14.26 7.74
C ALA A 96 10.60 -13.36 6.76
N ASN A 97 11.84 -13.02 7.06
CA ASN A 97 12.67 -12.20 6.18
C ASN A 97 13.50 -13.03 5.20
N LEU A 98 13.95 -12.38 4.13
CA LEU A 98 14.69 -13.03 3.05
C LEU A 98 16.14 -13.38 3.38
N ALA A 99 16.68 -12.92 4.52
CA ALA A 99 17.98 -13.40 4.99
C ALA A 99 17.86 -14.78 5.65
N GLY A 100 16.65 -15.22 6.01
CA GLY A 100 16.45 -16.49 6.72
C GLY A 100 16.98 -16.48 8.15
N GLU A 101 17.23 -15.29 8.71
CA GLU A 101 17.81 -15.09 10.04
C GLU A 101 16.76 -14.55 11.02
N MET A 102 16.95 -14.81 12.31
CA MET A 102 16.13 -14.21 13.37
C MET A 102 16.74 -12.89 13.82
N TYR A 103 16.00 -11.78 13.64
CA TYR A 103 16.45 -10.44 14.03
C TYR A 103 15.51 -9.77 15.05
N PRO A 104 16.04 -8.86 15.89
CA PRO A 104 15.23 -7.85 16.56
C PRO A 104 14.73 -6.78 15.56
N ASP A 105 13.75 -5.99 15.97
CA ASP A 105 13.21 -4.87 15.17
C ASP A 105 14.13 -3.66 15.17
N GLN A 106 15.25 -3.79 14.44
CA GLN A 106 16.28 -2.78 14.23
C GLN A 106 16.65 -2.63 12.75
N SER A 107 15.69 -2.95 11.86
CA SER A 107 15.85 -2.82 10.40
C SER A 107 17.07 -3.56 9.81
N LEU A 108 17.40 -4.73 10.36
CA LEU A 108 18.57 -5.51 9.97
C LEU A 108 18.35 -6.38 8.73
N TYR A 109 17.10 -6.69 8.40
CA TYR A 109 16.75 -7.58 7.30
C TYR A 109 16.79 -6.88 5.93
N PRO A 110 16.93 -7.62 4.81
CA PRO A 110 16.92 -7.05 3.47
C PRO A 110 15.65 -6.24 3.18
N VAL A 111 15.79 -5.04 2.62
CA VAL A 111 14.70 -4.07 2.40
C VAL A 111 13.50 -4.64 1.60
N ASN A 112 13.72 -5.65 0.77
CA ASN A 112 12.70 -6.32 -0.02
C ASN A 112 11.95 -7.45 0.72
N SER A 113 12.23 -7.67 2.01
CA SER A 113 11.60 -8.74 2.79
C SER A 113 10.10 -8.52 3.02
N VAL A 114 9.70 -7.31 3.46
CA VAL A 114 8.27 -6.99 3.63
C VAL A 114 7.52 -7.11 2.30
N PRO A 115 7.98 -6.50 1.18
CA PRO A 115 7.36 -6.70 -0.12
C PRO A 115 7.24 -8.15 -0.58
N ALA A 116 8.14 -9.04 -0.19
CA ALA A 116 8.05 -10.46 -0.53
C ALA A 116 6.98 -11.23 0.27
N VAL A 117 6.54 -10.68 1.40
CA VAL A 117 5.46 -11.23 2.24
C VAL A 117 4.09 -10.64 1.88
N VAL A 118 4.05 -9.48 1.19
CA VAL A 118 2.84 -8.84 0.63
C VAL A 118 2.31 -9.63 -0.58
#